data_AF-Q4TB29-F1
#
_entry.id   AF-Q4TB29-F1
#
_cell.length_a   1.000
_cell.length_b   1.000
_cell.length_c   1.000
_cell.angle_alpha   90.00
_cell.angle_beta   90.00
_cell.angle_gamma   90.00
#
_symmetry.space_group_name_H-M   'P 1'
#
loop_
_entity.id
_entity.type
_entity.pdbx_description
1 polymer ?
#
loop_
_entity_poly.entity_id
_entity_poly.type
_entity_poly.pdbx_seq_one_letter_code
_entity_poly.pdbx_strand_id
1 'polypeptide(L)'
;CWTVCLAAASPTVSAAPDLGRASSQCSSCSLTQASNNSSSLGGQSDMVEAVKRHILNMLHLSARPNLTQPVPRSALLNAIKKLHVGRVAEDGSVEIPEDEGGPGASPPPEPATEIIAFGEAGE
;
A
#
# COMPACT_ATOMS: atom_id res chain seq x y z
N CYS A 1 49.63 -10.43 1.57
CA CYS A 1 49.84 -11.46 0.53
C CYS A 1 49.29 -10.94 -0.79
N TRP A 2 50.12 -10.19 -1.49
CA TRP A 2 49.89 -9.56 -2.79
C TRP A 2 50.39 -10.54 -3.84
N THR A 3 49.54 -11.05 -4.74
CA THR A 3 49.87 -11.65 -6.07
C THR A 3 48.51 -12.02 -6.71
N VAL A 4 47.91 -11.17 -7.57
CA VAL A 4 48.04 -11.11 -9.04
C VAL A 4 47.76 -12.44 -9.75
N CYS A 5 46.64 -12.47 -10.49
CA CYS A 5 46.51 -13.18 -11.76
C CYS A 5 45.77 -12.26 -12.74
N LEU A 6 46.57 -11.63 -13.61
CA LEU A 6 46.16 -10.88 -14.78
C LEU A 6 45.81 -11.89 -15.88
N ALA A 7 44.58 -11.90 -16.37
CA ALA A 7 44.20 -12.62 -17.58
C ALA A 7 43.45 -11.65 -18.51
N ALA A 8 44.15 -11.27 -19.58
CA ALA A 8 43.64 -10.49 -20.68
C ALA A 8 42.74 -11.38 -21.56
N ALA A 9 41.52 -10.91 -21.84
CA ALA A 9 40.74 -11.31 -23.00
C ALA A 9 39.71 -10.22 -23.31
N SER A 10 40.06 -9.28 -24.19
CA SER A 10 39.07 -8.51 -24.93
C SER A 10 38.52 -9.38 -26.05
N PRO A 11 37.19 -9.43 -26.21
CA PRO A 11 36.59 -9.39 -27.52
C PRO A 11 35.91 -8.03 -27.68
N THR A 12 36.38 -7.24 -28.65
CA THR A 12 35.56 -6.18 -29.23
C THR A 12 34.46 -6.89 -30.01
N VAL A 13 33.22 -6.77 -29.55
CA VAL A 13 32.04 -7.00 -30.38
C VAL A 13 31.05 -5.88 -30.10
N SER A 14 30.92 -5.03 -31.11
CA SER A 14 29.87 -4.03 -31.20
C SER A 14 28.52 -4.74 -31.22
N ALA A 15 27.72 -4.51 -30.19
CA ALA A 15 26.28 -4.72 -30.23
C ALA A 15 25.66 -3.70 -29.27
N ALA A 16 25.15 -2.60 -29.82
CA ALA A 16 24.27 -1.71 -29.10
C ALA A 16 23.05 -2.49 -28.60
N PRO A 17 22.70 -2.48 -27.31
CA PRO A 17 21.34 -2.77 -26.90
C PRO A 17 20.56 -1.48 -27.06
N ASP A 18 19.80 -1.46 -28.14
CA ASP A 18 18.42 -0.99 -28.21
C ASP A 18 17.89 -0.32 -26.93
N LEU A 19 17.43 0.91 -27.12
CA LEU A 19 16.64 1.70 -26.18
C LEU A 19 15.30 0.96 -25.93
N GLY A 20 15.31 -0.10 -25.14
CA GLY A 20 14.21 -1.07 -25.16
C GLY A 20 14.10 -1.87 -23.87
N ARG A 21 13.41 -1.28 -22.88
CA ARG A 21 12.49 -2.05 -22.03
C ARG A 21 13.10 -3.29 -21.35
N ALA A 22 14.10 -3.07 -20.50
CA ALA A 22 14.15 -3.84 -19.27
C ALA A 22 12.93 -3.39 -18.45
N SER A 23 11.77 -3.99 -18.75
CA SER A 23 10.63 -3.93 -17.85
C SER A 23 11.16 -4.42 -16.51
N SER A 24 11.39 -3.48 -15.60
CA SER A 24 11.46 -3.72 -14.18
C SER A 24 10.46 -4.83 -13.90
N GLN A 25 10.94 -5.97 -13.42
CA GLN A 25 10.11 -7.05 -12.88
C GLN A 25 9.41 -6.49 -11.64
N CYS A 26 8.51 -5.56 -11.87
CA CYS A 26 7.68 -4.94 -10.88
C CYS A 26 6.38 -5.72 -10.99
N SER A 27 6.17 -6.64 -10.05
CA SER A 27 4.95 -7.42 -9.96
C SER A 27 3.70 -6.51 -9.93
N SER A 28 3.82 -5.26 -9.45
CA SER A 28 2.75 -4.24 -9.52
C SER A 28 2.49 -3.65 -10.91
N CYS A 29 3.47 -3.63 -11.81
CA CYS A 29 3.30 -3.11 -13.19
C CYS A 29 2.64 -4.12 -14.15
N SER A 30 2.62 -5.40 -13.78
CA SER A 30 1.95 -6.44 -14.58
C SER A 30 0.43 -6.39 -14.41
N LEU A 31 -0.05 -6.10 -13.19
CA LEU A 31 -1.48 -6.04 -12.87
C LEU A 31 -2.20 -4.87 -13.57
N THR A 32 -1.52 -3.73 -13.73
CA THR A 32 -2.06 -2.56 -14.43
C THR A 32 -2.19 -2.78 -15.94
N GLN A 33 -1.30 -3.57 -16.56
CA GLN A 33 -1.42 -3.90 -17.98
C GLN A 33 -2.61 -4.84 -18.26
N ALA A 34 -2.89 -5.79 -17.37
CA ALA A 34 -4.06 -6.68 -17.49
C ALA A 34 -5.39 -5.92 -17.33
N SER A 35 -5.43 -4.92 -16.44
CA SER A 35 -6.62 -4.07 -16.25
C SER A 35 -6.92 -3.19 -17.47
N ASN A 36 -5.89 -2.68 -18.16
CA ASN A 36 -6.06 -1.82 -19.34
C ASN A 36 -6.54 -2.57 -20.59
N ASN A 37 -6.28 -3.89 -20.69
CA ASN A 37 -6.75 -4.73 -21.80
C ASN A 37 -8.19 -5.24 -21.61
N SER A 38 -8.83 -4.91 -20.49
CA SER A 38 -10.17 -5.36 -20.13
C SER A 38 -11.22 -4.27 -20.39
N SER A 39 -11.32 -3.77 -21.62
CA SER A 39 -12.31 -2.78 -22.06
C SER A 39 -13.77 -3.28 -22.07
N SER A 40 -14.11 -4.32 -21.30
CA SER A 40 -15.44 -4.95 -21.24
C SER A 40 -16.24 -4.63 -19.96
N LEU A 41 -15.77 -3.71 -19.12
CA LEU A 41 -16.34 -3.46 -17.79
C LEU A 41 -16.71 -1.98 -17.56
N GLY A 42 -17.37 -1.35 -18.53
CA GLY A 42 -17.71 0.09 -18.50
C GLY A 42 -18.45 0.57 -17.24
N GLY A 43 -19.18 -0.32 -16.53
CA GLY A 43 -19.79 0.00 -15.23
C GLY A 43 -18.84 -0.13 -14.02
N GLN A 44 -17.84 -1.02 -14.06
CA GLN A 44 -16.87 -1.14 -12.96
C GLN A 44 -15.81 -0.03 -13.02
N SER A 45 -15.45 0.43 -14.22
CA SER A 45 -14.54 1.57 -14.38
C SER A 45 -15.14 2.85 -13.78
N ASP A 46 -16.44 3.08 -13.97
CA ASP A 46 -17.15 4.25 -13.44
C ASP A 46 -17.17 4.26 -11.90
N MET A 47 -17.46 3.12 -11.27
CA MET A 47 -17.36 2.96 -9.81
C MET A 47 -15.95 3.25 -9.28
N VAL A 48 -14.92 2.72 -9.96
CA VAL A 48 -13.52 2.94 -9.56
C VAL A 48 -13.13 4.41 -9.72
N GLU A 49 -13.60 5.11 -10.75
CA GLU A 49 -13.36 6.53 -10.94
C GLU A 49 -14.10 7.39 -9.91
N ALA A 50 -15.34 7.04 -9.57
CA ALA A 50 -16.11 7.69 -8.52
C ALA A 50 -15.42 7.57 -7.16
N VAL A 51 -14.95 6.37 -6.80
CA VAL A 51 -14.21 6.14 -5.54
C VAL A 51 -12.87 6.89 -5.54
N LYS A 52 -12.13 6.88 -6.65
CA LYS A 52 -10.89 7.67 -6.78
C LYS A 52 -11.14 9.17 -6.55
N ARG A 53 -12.22 9.72 -7.15
CA ARG A 53 -12.60 11.13 -6.95
C ARG A 53 -13.03 11.40 -5.51
N HIS A 54 -13.78 10.48 -4.91
CA HIS A 54 -14.19 10.58 -3.51
C HIS A 54 -12.98 10.61 -2.57
N ILE A 55 -12.01 9.71 -2.75
CA ILE A 55 -10.76 9.69 -1.97
C ILE A 55 -10.00 11.01 -2.13
N LEU A 56 -9.83 11.50 -3.35
CA LEU A 56 -9.14 12.77 -3.60
C LEU A 56 -9.85 13.94 -2.90
N ASN A 57 -11.19 13.96 -2.94
CA ASN A 57 -11.98 14.98 -2.24
C ASN A 57 -11.79 14.92 -0.72
N MET A 58 -11.84 13.72 -0.11
CA MET A 58 -11.63 13.54 1.33
C MET A 58 -10.20 13.92 1.77
N LEU A 59 -9.22 13.78 0.88
CA LEU A 59 -7.84 14.21 1.12
C LEU A 59 -7.61 15.70 0.76
N HIS A 60 -8.65 16.42 0.32
CA HIS A 60 -8.57 17.80 -0.17
C HIS A 60 -7.54 17.98 -1.30
N LEU A 61 -7.45 17.00 -2.20
CA LEU A 61 -6.55 17.00 -3.36
C LEU A 61 -7.35 17.16 -4.66
N SER A 62 -6.88 18.00 -5.56
CA SER A 62 -7.49 18.19 -6.90
C SER A 62 -7.13 17.06 -7.87
N ALA A 63 -5.94 16.48 -7.71
CA ALA A 63 -5.40 15.42 -8.55
C ALA A 63 -4.46 14.52 -7.76
N ARG A 64 -4.17 13.33 -8.33
CA ARG A 64 -3.19 12.40 -7.79
C ARG A 64 -1.80 13.06 -7.77
N PRO A 65 -1.04 12.98 -6.66
CA PRO A 65 0.33 13.46 -6.60
C PRO A 65 1.23 12.81 -7.66
N ASN A 66 2.19 13.57 -8.18
CA ASN A 66 3.09 13.12 -9.24
C ASN A 66 4.02 11.98 -8.77
N LEU A 67 4.35 11.07 -9.68
CA LEU A 67 5.27 9.95 -9.44
C LEU A 67 6.72 10.47 -9.51
N THR A 68 7.24 10.96 -8.39
CA THR A 68 8.63 11.40 -8.24
C THR A 68 9.55 10.27 -7.79
N GLN A 69 10.85 10.54 -7.66
CA GLN A 69 11.75 9.63 -6.94
C GLN A 69 11.29 9.52 -5.48
N PRO A 70 10.87 8.34 -5.01
CA PRO A 70 10.40 8.18 -3.64
C PRO A 70 11.59 8.22 -2.68
N VAL A 71 11.30 8.59 -1.43
CA VAL A 71 12.25 8.45 -0.32
C VAL A 71 12.69 6.97 -0.23
N PRO A 72 13.97 6.67 0.05
CA PRO A 72 14.43 5.30 0.24
C PRO A 72 13.52 4.53 1.21
N ARG A 73 13.11 3.32 0.81
CA ARG A 73 12.10 2.55 1.55
C ARG A 73 12.48 2.33 3.02
N SER A 74 13.77 2.11 3.30
CA SER A 74 14.30 1.96 4.66
C SER A 74 14.06 3.19 5.54
N ALA A 75 14.29 4.39 5.00
CA ALA A 75 14.09 5.64 5.73
C ALA A 75 12.59 5.88 6.01
N LEU A 76 11.73 5.62 5.01
CA LEU A 76 10.29 5.75 5.17
C LEU A 76 9.75 4.79 6.24
N LEU A 77 10.09 3.50 6.15
CA LEU A 77 9.63 2.49 7.11
C LEU A 77 10.19 2.75 8.51
N ASN A 78 11.44 3.20 8.64
CA ASN A 78 12.02 3.57 9.92
C ASN A 78 11.27 4.76 10.55
N ALA A 79 10.97 5.79 9.75
CA ALA A 79 10.22 6.95 10.21
C ALA A 79 8.81 6.54 10.69
N ILE A 80 8.09 5.74 9.88
CA ILE A 80 6.75 5.24 10.23
C ILE A 80 6.80 4.47 11.56
N LYS A 81 7.74 3.52 11.70
CA LYS A 81 7.93 2.71 12.90
C LYS A 81 8.28 3.55 14.14
N LYS A 82 9.14 4.57 14.01
CA LYS A 82 9.59 5.40 15.14
C LYS A 82 8.59 6.46 15.56
N LEU A 83 7.81 6.99 14.62
CA LEU A 83 6.80 8.03 14.90
C LEU A 83 5.47 7.43 15.38
N HIS A 84 5.34 6.10 15.44
CA HIS A 84 4.10 5.39 15.83
C HIS A 84 2.87 5.79 14.99
N VAL A 85 3.08 6.29 13.78
CA VAL A 85 2.00 6.62 12.81
C VAL A 85 1.49 5.38 12.06
N GLY A 86 2.20 4.25 12.15
CA GLY A 86 1.85 2.98 11.55
C GLY A 86 2.74 1.85 12.09
N ARG A 87 2.24 0.62 12.04
CA ARG A 87 2.99 -0.61 12.33
C ARG A 87 3.63 -1.10 11.03
N VAL A 88 4.89 -1.49 11.10
CA VAL A 88 5.64 -2.02 9.96
C VAL A 88 5.98 -3.48 10.24
N ALA A 89 5.48 -4.38 9.40
CA ALA A 89 5.78 -5.80 9.46
C ALA A 89 7.14 -6.12 8.80
N GLU A 90 7.68 -7.31 9.08
CA GLU A 90 9.02 -7.73 8.63
C GLU A 90 9.10 -7.92 7.10
N ASP A 91 7.97 -8.21 6.45
CA ASP A 91 7.82 -8.27 4.99
C ASP A 91 7.77 -6.87 4.34
N GLY A 92 7.77 -5.80 5.15
CA GLY A 92 7.76 -4.41 4.70
C GLY A 92 6.35 -3.90 4.35
N SER A 93 5.30 -4.61 4.77
CA SER A 93 3.92 -4.10 4.79
C SER A 93 3.73 -3.08 5.91
N VAL A 94 2.82 -2.13 5.71
CA VAL A 94 2.51 -1.06 6.66
C VAL A 94 1.02 -1.09 6.98
N GLU A 95 0.72 -1.24 8.26
CA GLU A 95 -0.64 -1.17 8.80
C GLU A 95 -0.80 0.12 9.58
N ILE A 96 -1.88 0.86 9.33
CA ILE A 96 -2.20 2.07 10.10
C ILE A 96 -3.15 1.61 11.21
N PRO A 97 -2.81 1.79 12.49
CA PRO A 97 -3.73 1.45 13.57
C PRO A 97 -5.00 2.29 13.40
N GLU A 98 -6.15 1.63 13.49
CA GLU A 98 -7.44 2.31 13.48
C GLU A 98 -7.51 3.16 14.75
N ASP A 99 -7.62 4.48 14.58
CA ASP A 99 -7.91 5.39 15.69
C ASP A 99 -9.30 5.02 16.23
N GLU A 100 -9.45 4.99 17.57
CA GLU A 100 -10.69 4.59 18.27
C GLU A 100 -11.92 5.43 17.86
N GLY A 101 -11.74 6.52 17.10
CA GLY A 101 -12.80 7.35 16.52
C GLY A 101 -13.02 7.23 14.99
N GLY A 102 -12.39 6.28 14.30
CA GLY A 102 -12.57 6.07 12.86
C GLY A 102 -13.93 5.44 12.50
N PRO A 103 -14.42 5.57 11.26
CA PRO A 103 -15.69 4.97 10.82
C PRO A 103 -15.72 3.42 10.82
N GLY A 104 -14.60 2.76 11.18
CA GLY A 104 -14.48 1.33 11.43
C GLY A 104 -14.36 0.96 12.93
N ALA A 105 -14.33 1.95 13.83
CA ALA A 105 -14.35 1.69 15.26
C ALA A 105 -15.66 0.96 15.60
N SER A 106 -15.55 -0.16 16.32
CA SER A 106 -16.73 -0.85 16.83
C SER A 106 -17.59 0.16 17.58
N PRO A 107 -18.92 0.21 17.33
CA PRO A 107 -19.78 1.09 18.11
C PRO A 107 -19.51 0.82 19.60
N PRO A 108 -19.43 1.86 20.44
CA PRO A 108 -19.20 1.67 21.86
C PRO A 108 -20.22 0.64 22.35
N PRO A 109 -19.80 -0.37 23.15
CA PRO A 109 -20.72 -1.40 23.61
C PRO A 109 -21.93 -0.73 24.23
N GLU A 110 -23.12 -1.13 23.79
CA GLU A 110 -24.37 -0.60 24.36
C GLU A 110 -24.29 -0.68 25.90
N PRO A 111 -24.79 0.32 26.63
CA PRO A 111 -24.66 0.33 28.08
C PRO A 111 -25.26 -0.96 28.64
N ALA A 112 -24.42 -1.77 29.31
CA ALA A 112 -24.85 -3.01 29.91
C ALA A 112 -25.98 -2.73 30.90
N THR A 113 -27.18 -3.24 30.62
CA THR A 113 -28.32 -3.09 31.51
C THR A 113 -28.25 -4.18 32.58
N GLU A 114 -28.00 -3.77 33.82
CA GLU A 114 -28.08 -4.67 34.97
C GLU A 114 -29.54 -4.70 35.47
N ILE A 115 -30.13 -5.90 35.52
CA ILE A 115 -31.49 -6.13 36.00
C ILE A 115 -31.42 -6.73 37.40
N ILE A 116 -31.95 -6.03 38.40
CA ILE A 116 -32.06 -6.51 39.78
C ILE A 116 -33.51 -6.91 40.03
N ALA A 117 -33.78 -8.21 40.11
CA ALA A 117 -35.10 -8.74 40.44
C ALA A 117 -35.15 -9.19 41.92
N PHE A 118 -36.12 -8.69 42.66
CA PHE A 118 -36.41 -9.16 44.02
C PHE A 118 -37.51 -10.23 43.95
N GLY A 119 -37.33 -11.33 44.68
CA GLY A 119 -38.33 -12.40 44.76
C GLY A 119 -39.55 -11.95 45.58
N GLU A 120 -40.75 -12.29 45.12
CA GLU A 120 -41.97 -12.11 45.91
C GLU A 120 -42.17 -13.28 46.88
N ALA A 121 -42.79 -13.01 48.04
CA ALA A 121 -43.18 -14.05 48.99
C ALA A 121 -44.45 -14.72 48.47
N GLY A 122 -44.37 -16.02 48.15
CA GLY A 122 -45.54 -16.82 47.76
C GLY A 122 -46.57 -16.88 48.90
N GLU A 123 -47.84 -16.71 48.53
CA GLU A 123 -49.01 -16.79 49.42
C GLU A 123 -49.32 -18.23 49.87
#